data_AF-A0A950Z850-F1
#
_entry.id   AF-A0A950Z850-F1
#
_cell.length_a   1.000
_cell.length_b   1.000
_cell.length_c   1.000
_cell.angle_alpha   90.00
_cell.angle_beta   90.00
_cell.angle_gamma   90.00
#
_symmetry.space_group_name_H-M   'P 1'
#
loop_
_entity.id
_entity.type
_entity.pdbx_description
1 polymer ?
#
loop_
_entity_poly.entity_id
_entity_poly.type
_entity_poly.pdbx_seq_one_letter_code
_entity_poly.pdbx_strand_id
1 'polypeptide(L)'
;MQPDWRTPYQAASFAFDNKGAASDAELNAWLDQSLKVNQNTNNLWLKARLAQRGGNLADAVRYGEMAVAAATPAQTDLANEIRKTLDSWKK
;
A
#
# COMPACT_ATOMS: atom_id res chain seq x y z
N MET A 1 22.71 -12.05 0.42
CA MET A 1 21.90 -10.83 0.20
C MET A 1 20.62 -10.98 0.99
N GLN A 2 20.28 -10.04 1.86
CA GLN A 2 18.93 -10.05 2.45
C GLN A 2 17.92 -9.78 1.32
N PRO A 3 16.72 -10.40 1.33
CA PRO A 3 15.70 -10.10 0.35
C PRO A 3 15.36 -8.60 0.41
N ASP A 4 15.43 -7.90 -0.73
CA ASP A 4 15.14 -6.48 -0.79
C ASP A 4 13.66 -6.25 -1.10
N TRP A 5 12.95 -5.71 -0.12
CA TRP A 5 11.55 -5.32 -0.28
C TRP A 5 11.41 -4.07 -1.17
N ARG A 6 12.46 -3.25 -1.31
CA ARG A 6 12.38 -1.96 -1.99
C ARG A 6 12.20 -2.11 -3.49
N THR A 7 12.91 -3.02 -4.14
CA THR A 7 12.77 -3.24 -5.59
C THR A 7 11.34 -3.55 -6.02
N PRO A 8 10.64 -4.55 -5.47
CA PRO A 8 9.25 -4.82 -5.85
C PRO A 8 8.30 -3.70 -5.43
N TYR A 9 8.53 -3.03 -4.29
CA TYR A 9 7.76 -1.86 -3.89
C TYR A 9 7.90 -0.71 -4.91
N GLN A 10 9.12 -0.38 -5.34
CA GLN A 10 9.40 0.69 -6.28
C GLN A 10 8.78 0.40 -7.64
N ALA A 11 8.86 -0.85 -8.12
CA ALA A 11 8.19 -1.28 -9.34
C ALA A 11 6.67 -1.09 -9.25
N ALA A 12 6.06 -1.53 -8.16
CA ALA A 12 4.63 -1.35 -7.92
C ALA A 12 4.23 0.12 -7.81
N SER A 13 5.00 0.93 -7.08
CA SER A 13 4.74 2.36 -6.92
C SER A 13 4.83 3.09 -8.26
N PHE A 14 5.89 2.82 -9.03
CA PHE A 14 6.05 3.40 -10.35
C PHE A 14 4.88 3.03 -11.25
N ALA A 15 4.50 1.75 -11.33
CA ALA A 15 3.41 1.33 -12.19
C ALA A 15 2.03 1.79 -11.69
N PHE A 16 1.85 1.97 -10.38
CA PHE A 16 0.64 2.54 -9.81
C PHE A 16 0.43 3.98 -10.28
N ASP A 17 1.49 4.78 -10.32
CA ASP A 17 1.46 6.17 -10.75
C ASP A 17 1.44 6.33 -12.28
N ASN A 18 1.99 5.36 -13.01
CA ASN A 18 2.09 5.39 -14.47
C ASN A 18 1.08 4.44 -15.12
N LYS A 19 -0.08 4.98 -15.53
CA LYS A 19 -1.14 4.21 -16.21
C LYS A 19 -0.59 3.45 -17.41
N GLY A 20 -0.84 2.15 -17.47
CA GLY A 20 -0.42 1.27 -18.56
C GLY A 20 0.99 0.71 -18.43
N ALA A 21 1.76 1.08 -17.39
CA ALA A 21 3.08 0.49 -17.15
C ALA A 21 3.02 -0.97 -16.68
N ALA A 22 1.94 -1.36 -16.00
CA ALA A 22 1.60 -2.74 -15.67
C ALA A 22 0.11 -2.85 -15.30
N SER A 23 -0.40 -4.07 -15.26
CA SER A 23 -1.76 -4.39 -14.80
C SER A 23 -1.88 -4.38 -13.28
N ASP A 24 -3.06 -4.07 -12.74
CA ASP A 24 -3.30 -4.09 -11.28
C ASP A 24 -2.96 -5.45 -10.64
N ALA A 25 -3.07 -6.55 -11.39
CA ALA A 25 -2.66 -7.88 -10.94
C ALA A 25 -1.13 -7.99 -10.75
N GLU A 26 -0.35 -7.45 -11.69
CA GLU A 26 1.12 -7.39 -11.59
C GLU A 26 1.56 -6.48 -10.43
N LEU A 27 0.91 -5.31 -10.28
CA LEU A 27 1.16 -4.42 -9.13
C LEU A 27 0.91 -5.15 -7.82
N ASN A 28 -0.21 -5.88 -7.71
CA ASN A 28 -0.54 -6.63 -6.50
C ASN A 28 0.48 -7.74 -6.23
N ALA A 29 0.94 -8.45 -7.25
CA ALA A 29 1.96 -9.49 -7.11
C ALA A 29 3.30 -8.94 -6.58
N TRP A 30 3.75 -7.79 -7.09
CA TRP A 30 4.94 -7.12 -6.58
C TRP A 30 4.77 -6.62 -5.15
N LEU A 31 3.60 -6.05 -4.81
CA LEU A 31 3.31 -5.66 -3.43
C LEU A 31 3.29 -6.86 -2.48
N ASP A 32 2.72 -7.99 -2.90
CA ASP A 32 2.73 -9.23 -2.12
C ASP A 32 4.15 -9.75 -1.88
N GLN A 33 5.02 -9.68 -2.89
CA GLN A 33 6.43 -10.02 -2.74
C GLN A 33 7.14 -9.08 -1.76
N SER A 34 6.91 -7.77 -1.86
CA SER A 34 7.50 -6.79 -0.95
C SER A 34 7.03 -6.97 0.49
N LEU A 35 5.72 -7.19 0.69
CA LEU A 35 5.09 -7.39 2.00
C LEU A 35 5.55 -8.66 2.69
N LYS A 36 5.85 -9.74 1.96
CA LYS A 36 6.45 -10.96 2.53
C LYS A 36 7.81 -10.70 3.16
N VAL A 37 8.54 -9.71 2.64
CA VAL A 37 9.86 -9.33 3.14
C VAL A 37 9.76 -8.29 4.23
N ASN A 38 8.92 -7.26 4.04
CA ASN A 38 8.74 -6.19 5.02
C ASN A 38 7.32 -5.59 4.97
N GLN A 39 6.54 -5.87 6.01
CA GLN A 39 5.20 -5.30 6.23
C GLN A 39 5.30 -3.89 6.83
N ASN A 40 5.82 -2.94 6.06
CA ASN A 40 5.92 -1.54 6.48
C ASN A 40 4.72 -0.70 5.99
N THR A 41 4.61 0.50 6.56
CA THR A 41 3.58 1.52 6.26
C THR A 41 3.39 1.76 4.77
N ASN A 42 4.47 1.90 4.00
CA ASN A 42 4.40 2.26 2.58
C ASN A 42 3.84 1.12 1.73
N ASN A 43 4.31 -0.10 1.96
CA ASN A 43 3.81 -1.29 1.28
C ASN A 43 2.32 -1.51 1.55
N LEU A 44 1.92 -1.42 2.82
CA LEU A 44 0.54 -1.60 3.25
C LEU A 44 -0.36 -0.50 2.68
N TRP A 45 0.12 0.75 2.69
CA TRP A 45 -0.64 1.87 2.16
C TRP A 45 -0.83 1.81 0.65
N LEU A 46 0.22 1.46 -0.11
CA LEU A 46 0.09 1.30 -1.55
C LEU A 46 -0.86 0.15 -1.90
N LYS A 47 -0.84 -0.95 -1.13
CA LYS A 47 -1.80 -2.05 -1.29
C LYS A 47 -3.24 -1.62 -0.98
N ALA A 48 -3.44 -0.80 0.04
CA ALA A 48 -4.75 -0.23 0.34
C ALA A 48 -5.29 0.61 -0.82
N ARG A 49 -4.45 1.47 -1.40
CA ARG A 49 -4.84 2.31 -2.56
C ARG A 49 -5.10 1.49 -3.82
N LEU A 50 -4.35 0.41 -4.04
CA LEU A 50 -4.62 -0.53 -5.14
C LEU A 50 -5.97 -1.23 -4.97
N ALA A 51 -6.28 -1.71 -3.77
CA ALA A 51 -7.58 -2.30 -3.47
C ALA A 51 -8.72 -1.30 -3.69
N GLN A 52 -8.54 -0.04 -3.26
CA GLN A 52 -9.51 1.03 -3.48
C GLN A 52 -9.72 1.31 -4.98
N ARG A 53 -8.64 1.36 -5.77
CA ARG A 53 -8.71 1.53 -7.23
C ARG A 53 -9.53 0.42 -7.89
N GLY A 54 -9.39 -0.81 -7.41
CA GLY A 54 -10.17 -1.96 -7.86
C GLY A 54 -11.60 -2.03 -7.33
N GLY A 55 -12.05 -1.04 -6.56
CA GLY A 55 -13.40 -1.00 -5.96
C GLY A 55 -13.58 -1.86 -4.71
N ASN A 56 -12.53 -2.52 -4.22
CA ASN A 56 -12.57 -3.34 -3.02
C ASN A 56 -12.27 -2.48 -1.78
N LEU A 57 -13.28 -1.72 -1.34
CA LEU A 57 -13.16 -0.82 -0.18
C LEU A 57 -12.92 -1.57 1.13
N ALA A 58 -13.41 -2.81 1.28
CA ALA A 58 -13.18 -3.61 2.48
C ALA A 58 -11.69 -3.92 2.67
N ASP A 59 -11.02 -4.40 1.63
CA ASP A 59 -9.57 -4.63 1.69
C ASP A 59 -8.78 -3.32 1.75
N ALA A 60 -9.25 -2.26 1.07
CA ALA A 60 -8.62 -0.95 1.16
C ALA A 60 -8.58 -0.43 2.60
N VAL A 61 -9.71 -0.51 3.31
CA VAL A 61 -9.79 -0.15 4.72
C VAL A 61 -8.89 -1.04 5.57
N ARG A 62 -8.98 -2.36 5.41
CA ARG A 62 -8.17 -3.31 6.18
C ARG A 62 -6.67 -3.05 6.04
N TYR A 63 -6.16 -2.89 4.82
CA TYR A 63 -4.75 -2.62 4.59
C TYR A 63 -4.32 -1.23 5.04
N GLY A 64 -5.20 -0.22 4.94
CA GLY A 64 -4.90 1.12 5.45
C GLY A 64 -4.83 1.15 6.99
N GLU A 65 -5.69 0.42 7.68
CA GLU A 65 -5.61 0.28 9.15
C GLU A 65 -4.31 -0.40 9.58
N MET A 66 -3.91 -1.45 8.85
CA MET A 66 -2.60 -2.09 9.05
C MET A 66 -1.45 -1.10 8.81
N ALA A 67 -1.54 -0.24 7.80
CA ALA A 67 -0.53 0.78 7.53
C ALA A 67 -0.42 1.79 8.69
N VAL A 68 -1.54 2.26 9.23
CA VAL A 68 -1.56 3.14 10.41
C VAL A 68 -0.92 2.46 11.62
N ALA A 69 -1.19 1.17 11.84
CA ALA A 69 -0.61 0.42 12.94
C ALA A 69 0.91 0.19 12.78
N ALA A 70 1.39 0.08 11.54
CA ALA A 70 2.82 -0.07 11.22
C ALA A 70 3.60 1.26 11.22
N ALA A 71 2.90 2.40 11.31
CA ALA A 71 3.52 3.72 11.24
C ALA A 71 4.47 3.98 12.41
N THR A 72 5.70 4.39 12.07
CA THR A 72 6.68 4.85 13.05
C THR A 72 6.37 6.26 13.56
N PRO A 73 6.95 6.73 14.68
CA PRO A 73 6.76 8.10 15.15
C PRO A 73 7.11 9.18 14.11
N ALA A 74 8.11 8.91 13.26
CA ALA A 74 8.50 9.79 12.16
C ALA A 74 7.46 9.86 11.02
N GLN A 75 6.47 8.96 11.02
CA GLN A 75 5.39 8.87 10.02
C GLN A 75 4.04 9.28 10.60
N THR A 76 4.01 10.05 11.69
CA THR A 76 2.76 10.47 12.34
C THR A 76 1.84 11.23 11.38
N ASP A 77 2.37 12.12 10.55
CA ASP A 77 1.59 12.88 9.58
C ASP A 77 0.98 11.98 8.52
N LEU A 78 1.77 11.06 7.96
CA LEU A 78 1.28 10.04 7.02
C LEU A 78 0.18 9.19 7.65
N ALA A 79 0.35 8.73 8.90
CA ALA A 79 -0.68 7.95 9.59
C ALA A 79 -1.98 8.74 9.77
N ASN A 80 -1.90 10.05 10.06
CA ASN A 80 -3.06 10.93 10.15
C ASN A 80 -3.77 11.13 8.81
N GLU A 81 -3.02 11.28 7.72
CA GLU A 81 -3.57 11.34 6.36
C GLU A 81 -4.26 10.04 5.95
N ILE A 82 -3.66 8.90 6.28
CA ILE A 82 -4.26 7.59 6.05
C ILE A 82 -5.58 7.50 6.82
N ARG A 83 -5.62 7.81 8.12
CA ARG A 83 -6.86 7.79 8.92
C ARG A 83 -7.98 8.63 8.30
N LYS A 84 -7.69 9.87 7.90
CA LYS A 84 -8.66 10.75 7.24
C LYS A 84 -9.19 10.13 5.94
N THR A 85 -8.31 9.50 5.18
CA THR A 85 -8.69 8.83 3.93
C THR A 85 -9.58 7.61 4.21
N LEU A 86 -9.24 6.81 5.21
CA LEU A 86 -10.06 5.67 5.64
C LEU A 86 -11.45 6.08 6.10
N ASP A 87 -11.57 7.19 6.83
CA ASP A 87 -12.87 7.73 7.24
C ASP A 87 -13.75 8.11 6.04
N SER A 88 -13.15 8.46 4.90
CA SER A 88 -13.89 8.70 3.66
C SER A 88 -14.35 7.42 2.97
N TRP A 89 -13.60 6.32 3.11
CA TRP A 89 -13.92 5.02 2.49
C TRP A 89 -14.91 4.19 3.31
N LYS A 90 -15.04 4.48 4.61
CA LYS A 90 -15.97 3.80 5.54
C LYS A 90 -17.40 4.37 5.51
N LYS A 91 -17.60 5.51 4.85
CA LYS A 91 -18.91 6.16 4.68
C LYS A 91 -19.67 5.54 3.52
#